data_AF-A0A0B6F5J8-F1
#
_entry.id   AF-A0A0B6F5J8-F1
#
_cell.length_a   1.000
_cell.length_b   1.000
_cell.length_c   1.000
_cell.angle_alpha   90.00
_cell.angle_beta   90.00
_cell.angle_gamma   90.00
#
_symmetry.space_group_name_H-M   'P 1'
#
loop_
_entity.id
_entity.type
_entity.pdbx_description
1 polymer ?
#
loop_
_entity_poly.entity_id
_entity_poly.type
_entity_poly.pdbx_seq_one_letter_code
_entity_poly.pdbx_strand_id
1 'polypeptide(L)'
;MRLVPQTATWPANYRFAYIMVWAGAIITVLAAIALAILGTDGLTLGIMVVVALYCIAMAVLMPRWALNADEEAAKRKRAKQARDELRRRS
;
A
#
# COMPACT_ATOMS: atom_id res chain seq x y z
N MET A 1 -11.26 -11.54 -13.22
CA MET A 1 -10.53 -10.74 -12.21
C MET A 1 -11.57 -10.05 -11.34
N ARG A 2 -11.50 -10.15 -10.00
CA ARG A 2 -12.40 -9.38 -9.13
C ARG A 2 -12.06 -7.90 -9.28
N LEU A 3 -13.06 -7.06 -9.59
CA LEU A 3 -12.92 -5.61 -9.76
C LEU A 3 -12.53 -4.90 -8.45
N VAL A 4 -12.85 -5.50 -7.31
CA VAL A 4 -12.51 -4.98 -5.98
C VAL A 4 -11.62 -6.00 -5.27
N PRO A 5 -10.40 -5.63 -4.85
CA PRO A 5 -9.53 -6.53 -4.11
C PRO A 5 -10.12 -6.82 -2.74
N GLN A 6 -10.05 -8.09 -2.29
CA GLN A 6 -10.47 -8.49 -0.96
C GLN A 6 -9.38 -8.11 0.05
N THR A 7 -9.34 -6.84 0.43
CA THR A 7 -8.30 -6.26 1.30
C THR A 7 -8.35 -6.75 2.75
N ALA A 8 -9.41 -7.48 3.14
CA ALA A 8 -9.58 -8.00 4.49
C ALA A 8 -8.49 -9.01 4.89
N THR A 9 -7.93 -9.75 3.94
CA THR A 9 -6.88 -10.77 4.18
C THR A 9 -5.47 -10.18 4.19
N TRP A 10 -5.33 -8.87 3.96
CA TRP A 10 -4.03 -8.23 3.88
C TRP A 10 -3.50 -7.85 5.27
N PRO A 11 -2.18 -7.84 5.47
CA PRO A 11 -1.55 -7.33 6.68
C PRO A 11 -2.01 -5.89 6.97
N ALA A 12 -2.22 -5.55 8.25
CA ALA A 12 -2.75 -4.24 8.63
C ALA A 12 -1.88 -3.07 8.14
N ASN A 13 -0.55 -3.21 8.20
CA ASN A 13 0.39 -2.23 7.65
C ASN A 13 0.25 -2.09 6.12
N TYR A 14 0.00 -3.19 5.41
CA TYR A 14 -0.19 -3.19 3.96
C TYR A 14 -1.51 -2.49 3.58
N ARG A 15 -2.58 -2.75 4.33
CA ARG A 15 -3.87 -2.05 4.18
C ARG A 15 -3.74 -0.56 4.45
N PHE A 16 -3.00 -0.18 5.50
CA PHE A 16 -2.73 1.21 5.80
C PHE A 16 -1.97 1.90 4.67
N ALA A 17 -0.90 1.28 4.17
CA ALA A 17 -0.16 1.79 3.02
C ALA A 17 -1.06 1.96 1.77
N TYR A 18 -1.95 0.99 1.52
CA TYR A 18 -2.91 1.08 0.42
C TYR A 18 -3.86 2.27 0.55
N ILE A 19 -4.36 2.55 1.76
CA ILE A 19 -5.20 3.73 2.04
C ILE A 19 -4.41 5.02 1.86
N MET A 20 -3.15 5.07 2.33
CA MET A 20 -2.27 6.23 2.17
C MET A 20 -1.97 6.54 0.70
N VAL A 21 -1.85 5.52 -0.15
CA VAL A 21 -1.68 5.71 -1.60
C VAL A 21 -2.91 6.38 -2.22
N TRP A 22 -4.13 5.95 -1.85
CA TRP A 22 -5.36 6.63 -2.29
C TRP A 22 -5.47 8.06 -1.77
N ALA A 23 -5.16 8.27 -0.48
CA ALA A 23 -5.15 9.61 0.11
C ALA A 23 -4.13 10.53 -0.60
N GLY A 24 -2.92 10.03 -0.89
CA GLY A 24 -1.90 10.74 -1.64
C GLY A 24 -2.35 11.13 -3.03
N ALA A 25 -2.99 10.22 -3.78
CA ALA A 25 -3.55 10.53 -5.10
C ALA A 25 -4.57 11.68 -5.03
N ILE A 26 -5.50 11.63 -4.07
CA ILE A 26 -6.55 12.65 -3.92
C ILE A 26 -5.93 14.00 -3.54
N ILE A 27 -5.06 14.01 -2.52
CA ILE A 27 -4.44 15.24 -2.01
C ILE A 27 -3.59 15.90 -3.10
N THR A 28 -2.77 15.13 -3.83
CA THR A 28 -1.89 15.69 -4.87
C THR A 28 -2.66 16.22 -6.07
N VAL A 29 -3.77 15.58 -6.47
CA VAL A 29 -4.64 16.11 -7.53
C VAL A 29 -5.29 17.43 -7.10
N LEU A 30 -5.85 17.48 -5.88
CA LEU A 30 -6.47 18.71 -5.37
C LEU A 30 -5.43 19.84 -5.21
N ALA A 31 -4.24 19.51 -4.71
CA ALA A 31 -3.13 20.46 -4.60
C ALA A 31 -2.69 20.98 -5.97
N ALA A 32 -2.56 20.10 -6.97
CA ALA A 32 -2.21 20.50 -8.34
C ALA A 32 -3.23 21.49 -8.92
N ILE A 33 -4.53 21.21 -8.74
CA ILE A 33 -5.61 22.11 -9.20
C ILE A 33 -5.51 23.46 -8.49
N ALA A 34 -5.37 23.47 -7.16
CA ALA A 34 -5.25 24.71 -6.38
C ALA A 34 -4.01 25.53 -6.79
N LEU A 35 -2.85 24.89 -6.92
CA LEU A 35 -1.60 25.54 -7.32
C LEU A 35 -1.65 26.07 -8.75
N ALA A 36 -2.34 25.38 -9.66
CA ALA A 36 -2.57 25.85 -11.03
C ALA A 36 -3.42 27.14 -11.03
N ILE A 37 -4.47 27.20 -10.22
CA ILE A 37 -5.31 28.40 -10.06
C ILE A 37 -4.49 29.56 -9.47
N LEU A 38 -3.56 29.27 -8.56
CA LEU A 38 -2.69 30.27 -7.94
C LEU A 38 -1.50 30.70 -8.83
N GLY A 39 -1.35 30.15 -10.03
CA GLY A 39 -0.28 30.54 -10.96
C GLY A 39 1.11 30.03 -10.57
N THR A 40 1.19 28.87 -9.92
CA THR A 40 2.46 28.23 -9.54
C THR A 40 3.29 27.83 -10.78
N ASP A 41 4.60 27.70 -10.63
CA ASP A 41 5.50 27.31 -11.71
C ASP A 41 5.23 25.89 -12.26
N GLY A 42 5.61 25.68 -13.52
CA GLY A 42 5.35 24.44 -14.23
C GLY A 42 6.12 23.22 -13.68
N LEU A 43 7.27 23.41 -13.02
CA LEU A 43 8.01 22.29 -12.43
C LEU A 43 7.27 21.75 -11.22
N THR A 44 6.79 22.62 -10.33
CA THR A 44 5.99 22.22 -9.17
C THR A 44 4.70 21.50 -9.60
N LEU A 45 3.99 22.02 -10.60
CA LEU A 45 2.81 21.35 -11.15
C LEU A 45 3.16 19.99 -11.78
N GLY A 46 4.26 19.91 -12.52
CA GLY A 46 4.75 18.67 -13.11
C GLY A 46 5.06 17.60 -12.05
N ILE A 47 5.70 17.98 -10.94
CA ILE A 47 5.96 17.08 -9.82
C ILE A 47 4.64 16.56 -9.24
N MET A 48 3.65 17.43 -9.01
CA MET A 48 2.36 17.02 -8.44
C MET A 48 1.62 16.03 -9.35
N VAL A 49 1.64 16.25 -10.66
CA VAL A 49 1.05 15.32 -11.64
C VAL A 49 1.76 13.96 -11.61
N VAL A 50 3.10 13.96 -11.59
CA VAL A 50 3.88 12.71 -11.53
C VAL A 50 3.59 11.94 -10.24
N VAL A 51 3.50 12.63 -9.09
CA VAL A 51 3.17 11.99 -7.81
C VAL A 51 1.75 11.42 -7.83
N ALA A 52 0.78 12.15 -8.37
CA ALA A 52 -0.59 11.65 -8.53
C ALA A 52 -0.63 10.37 -9.38
N LEU A 53 0.06 10.36 -10.52
CA LEU A 53 0.16 9.18 -11.38
C LEU A 53 0.84 8.00 -10.69
N TYR A 54 1.91 8.26 -9.93
CA TYR A 54 2.58 7.23 -9.14
C TYR A 54 1.63 6.62 -8.10
N CYS A 55 0.87 7.43 -7.37
CA CYS A 55 -0.11 6.95 -6.41
C CYS A 55 -1.19 6.09 -7.09
N ILE A 56 -1.73 6.52 -8.23
CA ILE A 56 -2.73 5.76 -8.99
C ILE A 56 -2.14 4.42 -9.47
N ALA A 57 -0.92 4.42 -10.00
CA ALA A 57 -0.23 3.20 -10.43
C ALA A 57 -0.05 2.23 -9.26
N MET A 58 0.39 2.72 -8.10
CA MET A 58 0.55 1.90 -6.90
C MET A 58 -0.80 1.34 -6.42
N ALA A 59 -1.89 2.12 -6.46
CA ALA A 59 -3.22 1.63 -6.09
C ALA A 59 -3.70 0.46 -6.99
N VAL A 60 -3.26 0.42 -8.25
CA VAL A 60 -3.57 -0.67 -9.20
C VAL A 60 -2.64 -1.87 -9.02
N LEU A 61 -1.36 -1.64 -8.71
CA LEU A 61 -0.35 -2.70 -8.62
C LEU A 61 -0.29 -3.39 -7.26
N MET A 62 -0.46 -2.66 -6.16
CA MET A 62 -0.42 -3.21 -4.79
C MET A 62 -1.34 -4.44 -4.59
N PRO A 63 -2.58 -4.49 -5.12
CA PRO A 63 -3.40 -5.69 -5.01
C PRO A 63 -2.75 -6.98 -5.54
N ARG A 64 -1.82 -6.88 -6.50
CA ARG A 64 -1.10 -8.02 -7.08
C ARG A 64 0.07 -8.48 -6.20
N TRP A 65 0.56 -7.60 -5.34
CA TRP A 65 1.70 -7.87 -4.44
C TRP A 65 1.26 -8.11 -3.00
N ALA A 66 -0.03 -8.02 -2.72
CA ALA A 66 -0.54 -8.19 -1.38
C ALA A 66 -0.31 -9.62 -0.87
N LEU A 67 0.48 -9.74 0.20
CA LEU A 67 0.69 -10.99 0.90
C LEU A 67 -0.58 -11.38 1.67
N ASN A 68 -0.86 -12.68 1.73
CA ASN A 68 -1.97 -13.21 2.52
C ASN A 68 -1.54 -13.26 3.99
N ALA A 69 -2.12 -12.41 4.84
CA ALA A 69 -1.75 -12.27 6.25
C ALA A 69 -1.96 -13.58 7.02
N ASP A 70 -2.98 -14.35 6.66
CA ASP A 70 -3.31 -15.62 7.30
C ASP A 70 -2.21 -16.67 7.03
N GLU A 71 -1.67 -16.68 5.81
CA GLU A 71 -0.56 -17.57 5.46
C GLU A 71 0.73 -17.17 6.17
N GLU A 72 1.02 -15.88 6.29
CA GLU A 72 2.17 -15.42 7.06
C GLU A 72 2.03 -15.74 8.55
N ALA A 73 0.85 -15.52 9.13
CA ALA A 73 0.59 -15.85 10.53
C ALA A 73 0.72 -17.35 10.78
N ALA A 74 0.21 -18.19 9.87
CA ALA A 74 0.36 -19.64 9.93
C ALA A 74 1.83 -20.07 9.83
N LYS A 75 2.62 -19.48 8.91
CA LYS A 75 4.06 -19.75 8.78
C LYS A 75 4.81 -19.34 10.06
N ARG A 76 4.50 -18.17 10.63
CA ARG A 76 5.10 -17.70 11.89
C ARG A 76 4.75 -18.62 13.06
N LYS A 77 3.50 -19.11 13.14
CA LYS A 77 3.06 -20.06 14.17
C LYS A 77 3.81 -21.40 14.06
N ARG A 78 3.96 -21.95 12.85
CA ARG A 78 4.74 -23.17 12.59
C ARG A 78 6.21 -23.01 12.96
N ALA A 79 6.83 -21.88 12.59
CA ALA A 79 8.22 -21.58 12.94
C ALA A 79 8.41 -21.47 14.46
N LYS A 80 7.45 -20.90 15.19
CA LYS A 80 7.48 -20.86 16.65
C LYS A 80 7.36 -22.25 17.27
N GLN A 81 6.44 -23.07 16.79
CA GLN A 81 6.27 -24.45 17.27
C GLN A 81 7.53 -25.29 17.05
N ALA A 82 8.15 -25.22 15.86
CA ALA A 82 9.39 -25.94 15.59
C ALA A 82 10.56 -25.50 16.51
N ARG A 83 10.64 -24.20 16.82
CA ARG A 83 11.63 -23.68 17.79
C ARG A 83 11.37 -24.18 19.21
N ASP A 84 10.11 -24.20 19.64
CA ASP A 84 9.73 -24.69 20.97
C ASP A 84 9.97 -26.20 21.11
N GLU A 85 9.74 -26.99 20.05
CA GLU A 85 10.08 -28.42 20.01
C GLU A 85 11.59 -28.67 20.10
N LEU A 86 12.40 -27.91 19.37
CA LEU A 86 13.86 -28.01 19.46
C LEU A 86 14.35 -27.68 20.88
N ARG A 87 13.78 -26.64 21.51
CA ARG A 87 14.13 -26.23 22.87
C ARG A 87 13.69 -27.23 23.95
N ARG A 88 12.64 -28.04 23.69
CA ARG A 88 12.23 -29.13 24.58
C ARG A 88 13.06 -30.40 24.42
N ARG A 89 13.79 -30.54 23.31
CA ARG A 89 14.65 -31.70 23.01
C ARG A 89 16.12 -31.49 23.38
N SER A 90 16.53 -30.24 23.66
CA SER A 90 17.83 -29.87 24.23
C SER A 90 17.79 -29.86 25.75
#